data_AF-A0A7Z9VL50-F1
#
_entry.id   AF-A0A7Z9VL50-F1
#
_cell.length_a   1.000
_cell.length_b   1.000
_cell.length_c   1.000
_cell.angle_alpha   90.00
_cell.angle_beta   90.00
_cell.angle_gamma   90.00
#
_symmetry.space_group_name_H-M   'P 1'
#
loop_
_entity.id
_entity.type
_entity.pdbx_description
1 polymer ?
#
loop_
_entity_poly.entity_id
_entity_poly.type
_entity_poly.pdbx_seq_one_letter_code
_entity_poly.pdbx_strand_id
1 'polypeptide(L)'
;MKYDEYLNLNTLLSLQKPHTDEPTELMFIVAHQSSELWFKVLIGELNNYGYAVNLKRIIRIFNHLNSLWDIVTTMSYEDYENFRDTLGTASGKQSEQYMEMERLLKDLRRKLGWKWSERCIEKQELLDVENAFKKWQFSHMKAVERIIGNRPGTGGTSGVDYLKRAVDKPLWD
;
A
#
# COMPACT_ATOMS: atom_id res chain seq x y z
N MET A 1 6.64 -17.75 -27.09
CA MET A 1 6.04 -16.83 -26.11
C MET A 1 6.84 -15.55 -26.15
N LYS A 2 6.19 -14.45 -26.50
CA LYS A 2 6.81 -13.11 -26.53
C LYS A 2 6.66 -12.42 -25.17
N TYR A 3 7.45 -11.36 -24.96
CA TYR A 3 7.46 -10.60 -23.69
C TYR A 3 6.10 -9.97 -23.37
N ASP A 4 5.47 -9.35 -24.38
CA ASP A 4 4.15 -8.74 -24.31
C ASP A 4 3.04 -9.75 -24.03
N GLU A 5 3.15 -10.95 -24.60
CA GLU A 5 2.24 -12.07 -24.34
C GLU A 5 2.37 -12.59 -22.90
N TYR A 6 3.60 -12.80 -22.40
CA TYR A 6 3.85 -13.31 -21.05
C TYR A 6 3.33 -12.36 -19.97
N LEU A 7 3.52 -11.05 -20.15
CA LEU A 7 3.09 -10.03 -19.20
C LEU A 7 1.67 -9.50 -19.44
N ASN A 8 1.03 -9.93 -20.53
CA ASN A 8 -0.26 -9.43 -21.00
C ASN A 8 -0.28 -7.89 -21.09
N LEU A 9 0.73 -7.30 -21.75
CA LEU A 9 0.94 -5.85 -21.77
C LEU A 9 -0.19 -5.09 -22.46
N ASN A 10 -0.81 -5.67 -23.49
CA ASN A 10 -1.95 -5.04 -24.16
C ASN A 10 -3.10 -4.80 -23.20
N THR A 11 -3.37 -5.75 -22.29
CA THR A 11 -4.38 -5.54 -21.25
C THR A 11 -3.86 -4.55 -20.23
N LEU A 12 -2.68 -4.80 -19.63
CA LEU A 12 -2.13 -4.00 -18.53
C LEU A 12 -2.04 -2.50 -18.86
N LEU A 13 -1.54 -2.17 -20.05
CA LEU A 13 -1.33 -0.79 -20.52
C LEU A 13 -2.60 -0.13 -21.09
N SER A 14 -3.73 -0.84 -21.10
CA SER A 14 -5.04 -0.29 -21.48
C SER A 14 -5.91 0.12 -20.30
N LEU A 15 -5.46 -0.17 -19.07
CA LEU A 15 -6.24 0.04 -17.84
C LEU A 15 -6.11 1.45 -17.27
N GLN A 16 -5.18 2.27 -17.75
CA GLN A 16 -4.99 3.64 -17.29
C GLN A 16 -5.96 4.55 -18.04
N LYS A 17 -7.04 4.99 -17.37
CA LYS A 17 -8.11 5.78 -17.96
C LYS A 17 -8.38 7.04 -17.12
N PRO A 18 -7.60 8.11 -17.30
CA PRO A 18 -7.88 9.40 -16.67
C PRO A 18 -9.29 9.90 -17.03
N HIS A 19 -9.95 10.58 -16.09
CA HIS A 19 -11.25 11.23 -16.27
C HIS A 19 -11.12 12.70 -16.68
N THR A 20 -9.92 13.26 -16.59
CA THR A 20 -9.59 14.66 -16.91
C THR A 20 -8.34 14.74 -17.77
N ASP A 21 -8.04 15.95 -18.26
CA ASP A 21 -6.80 16.26 -18.96
C ASP A 21 -5.64 16.66 -18.01
N GLU A 22 -5.85 16.57 -16.68
CA GLU A 22 -4.83 16.88 -15.68
C GLU A 22 -3.67 15.86 -15.76
N PRO A 23 -2.44 16.27 -16.13
CA PRO A 23 -1.34 15.33 -16.40
C PRO A 23 -0.99 14.43 -15.21
N THR A 24 -1.18 14.92 -13.98
CA THR A 24 -0.87 14.16 -12.77
C THR A 24 -1.90 13.06 -12.46
N GLU A 25 -3.09 13.07 -13.07
CA GLU A 25 -4.10 12.02 -12.86
C GLU A 25 -3.58 10.64 -13.34
N LEU A 26 -2.85 10.59 -14.46
CA LEU A 26 -2.23 9.35 -14.93
C LEU A 26 -1.24 8.79 -13.91
N MET A 27 -0.40 9.65 -13.32
CA MET A 27 0.56 9.27 -12.29
C MET A 27 -0.15 8.78 -11.03
N PHE A 28 -1.25 9.44 -10.64
CA PHE A 28 -2.11 9.01 -9.53
C PHE A 28 -2.65 7.60 -9.78
N ILE A 29 -3.21 7.32 -10.96
CA ILE A 29 -3.73 5.99 -11.33
C ILE A 29 -2.62 4.93 -11.30
N VAL A 30 -1.47 5.21 -11.93
CA VAL A 30 -0.36 4.27 -12.01
C VAL A 30 0.23 3.94 -10.64
N ALA A 31 0.35 4.94 -9.75
CA ALA A 31 0.84 4.72 -8.38
C ALA A 31 -0.06 3.73 -7.60
N HIS A 32 -1.38 3.87 -7.73
CA HIS A 32 -2.34 2.98 -7.07
C HIS A 32 -2.39 1.59 -7.72
N GLN A 33 -2.39 1.51 -9.06
CA GLN A 33 -2.35 0.22 -9.76
C GLN A 33 -1.07 -0.56 -9.47
N SER A 34 0.08 0.12 -9.41
CA SER A 34 1.36 -0.47 -8.99
C SER A 34 1.28 -1.01 -7.56
N SER A 35 0.69 -0.24 -6.64
CA SER A 35 0.48 -0.67 -5.26
C SER A 35 -0.38 -1.94 -5.18
N GLU A 36 -1.47 -2.01 -5.94
CA GLU A 36 -2.35 -3.19 -6.00
C GLU A 36 -1.66 -4.43 -6.57
N LEU A 37 -0.77 -4.28 -7.56
CA LEU A 37 0.07 -5.38 -8.06
C LEU A 37 1.03 -5.89 -6.97
N TRP A 38 1.61 -4.99 -6.17
CA TRP A 38 2.48 -5.38 -5.06
C TRP A 38 1.73 -5.96 -3.87
N PHE A 39 0.50 -5.51 -3.59
CA PHE A 39 -0.38 -6.16 -2.62
C PHE A 39 -0.69 -7.59 -3.03
N LYS A 40 -0.95 -7.85 -4.31
CA LYS A 40 -1.13 -9.21 -4.84
C LYS A 40 0.07 -10.12 -4.53
N VAL A 41 1.29 -9.60 -4.72
CA VAL A 41 2.52 -10.34 -4.39
C VAL A 41 2.64 -10.55 -2.87
N LEU A 42 2.40 -9.52 -2.05
CA LEU A 42 2.43 -9.64 -0.59
C LEU A 42 1.45 -10.69 -0.08
N ILE A 43 0.22 -10.69 -0.58
CA ILE A 43 -0.80 -11.70 -0.26
C ILE A 43 -0.29 -13.09 -0.63
N GLY A 44 0.33 -13.26 -1.79
CA GLY A 44 0.95 -14.52 -2.21
C GLY A 44 2.05 -14.99 -1.25
N GLU A 45 2.96 -14.11 -0.86
CA GLU A 45 4.02 -14.44 0.11
C GLU A 45 3.46 -14.81 1.49
N LEU A 46 2.41 -14.10 1.94
CA LEU A 46 1.76 -14.34 3.22
C LEU A 46 0.90 -15.61 3.23
N ASN A 47 0.27 -15.93 2.10
CA ASN A 47 -0.52 -17.15 1.88
C ASN A 47 0.34 -18.35 1.47
N ASN A 48 1.66 -18.26 1.44
CA ASN A 48 2.48 -19.41 1.11
C ASN A 48 2.32 -20.48 2.21
N TYR A 49 1.45 -21.46 1.99
CA TYR A 49 1.15 -22.56 2.91
C TYR A 49 2.04 -23.74 2.51
N GLY A 50 3.03 -24.06 3.36
CA GLY A 50 3.95 -25.20 3.15
C GLY A 50 5.37 -24.83 2.70
N TYR A 51 5.60 -23.59 2.26
CA TYR A 51 6.94 -23.02 2.08
C TYR A 51 7.19 -21.92 3.11
N ALA A 52 8.47 -21.69 3.47
CA ALA A 52 8.83 -20.64 4.43
C ALA A 52 8.46 -19.25 3.87
N VAL A 53 7.75 -18.45 4.67
CA VAL A 53 7.43 -17.05 4.35
C VAL A 53 8.71 -16.26 4.16
N ASN A 54 8.84 -15.52 3.04
CA ASN A 54 10.03 -14.72 2.78
C ASN A 54 9.89 -13.31 3.38
N LEU A 55 10.22 -13.17 4.67
CA LEU A 55 10.13 -11.91 5.40
C LEU A 55 10.98 -10.79 4.75
N LYS A 56 12.16 -11.13 4.23
CA LYS A 56 13.03 -10.18 3.52
C LYS A 56 12.35 -9.60 2.28
N ARG A 57 11.63 -10.43 1.52
CA ARG A 57 10.88 -9.96 0.33
C ARG A 57 9.75 -9.04 0.74
N ILE A 58 8.99 -9.38 1.78
CA ILE A 58 7.92 -8.54 2.33
C ILE A 58 8.47 -7.17 2.72
N ILE A 59 9.57 -7.12 3.47
CA ILE A 59 10.24 -5.87 3.87
C ILE A 59 10.65 -5.05 2.63
N ARG A 60 11.23 -5.68 1.62
CA ARG A 60 11.65 -4.99 0.38
C ARG A 60 10.48 -4.44 -0.42
N ILE A 61 9.36 -5.16 -0.48
CA ILE A 61 8.15 -4.68 -1.13
C ILE A 61 7.59 -3.46 -0.38
N PHE A 62 7.53 -3.48 0.95
CA PHE A 62 7.10 -2.30 1.70
C PHE A 62 8.01 -1.09 1.50
N ASN A 63 9.32 -1.29 1.46
CA ASN A 63 10.26 -0.21 1.15
C ASN A 63 10.04 0.37 -0.26
N HIS A 64 9.74 -0.47 -1.24
CA HIS A 64 9.41 -0.01 -2.60
C HIS A 64 8.07 0.74 -2.63
N LEU A 65 7.02 0.20 -2.00
CA LEU A 65 5.74 0.88 -1.85
C LEU A 65 5.91 2.24 -1.16
N ASN A 66 6.85 2.36 -0.23
CA ASN A 66 7.15 3.63 0.42
C ASN A 66 7.71 4.67 -0.55
N SER A 67 8.56 4.27 -1.50
CA SER A 67 9.08 5.20 -2.52
C SER A 67 8.02 5.70 -3.51
N LEU A 68 6.88 5.00 -3.64
CA LEU A 68 5.78 5.49 -4.48
C LEU A 68 5.18 6.78 -3.90
N TRP A 69 5.20 6.96 -2.57
CA TRP A 69 4.76 8.21 -1.94
C TRP A 69 5.66 9.39 -2.28
N ASP A 70 6.96 9.16 -2.51
CA ASP A 70 7.88 10.22 -2.93
C ASP A 70 7.52 10.73 -4.34
N ILE A 71 7.01 9.87 -5.21
CA ILE A 71 6.49 10.24 -6.54
C ILE A 71 5.14 10.95 -6.39
N VAL A 72 4.21 10.41 -5.61
CA VAL A 72 2.88 11.01 -5.42
C VAL A 72 2.97 12.43 -4.82
N THR A 73 3.96 12.68 -3.96
CA THR A 73 4.14 14.00 -3.34
C THR A 73 4.81 15.05 -4.23
N THR A 74 5.17 14.71 -5.47
CA THR A 74 5.50 15.71 -6.49
C THR A 74 4.27 16.43 -7.03
N MET A 75 3.08 15.87 -6.83
CA MET A 75 1.80 16.49 -7.16
C MET A 75 1.49 17.62 -6.16
N SER A 76 1.05 18.76 -6.67
CA SER A 76 0.64 19.90 -5.86
C SER A 76 -0.80 19.75 -5.35
N TYR A 77 -1.22 20.64 -4.45
CA TYR A 77 -2.63 20.73 -4.04
C TYR A 77 -3.53 21.06 -5.24
N GLU A 78 -3.11 22.00 -6.09
CA GLU A 78 -3.88 22.44 -7.27
C GLU A 78 -4.06 21.32 -8.28
N ASP A 79 -2.97 20.60 -8.57
CA ASP A 79 -2.98 19.43 -9.45
C ASP A 79 -4.01 18.40 -8.97
N TYR A 80 -4.05 18.11 -7.66
CA TYR A 80 -5.02 17.17 -7.10
C TYR A 80 -6.46 17.69 -7.17
N GLU A 81 -6.69 18.97 -6.87
CA GLU A 81 -8.03 19.55 -6.93
C GLU A 81 -8.61 19.55 -8.35
N ASN A 82 -7.78 19.65 -9.38
CA ASN A 82 -8.23 19.61 -10.79
C ASN A 82 -8.96 18.32 -11.18
N PHE A 83 -8.69 17.20 -10.50
CA PHE A 83 -9.38 15.92 -10.76
C PHE A 83 -10.07 15.30 -9.54
N ARG A 84 -9.91 15.86 -8.34
CA ARG A 84 -10.46 15.29 -7.09
C ARG A 84 -11.96 14.98 -7.17
N ASP A 85 -12.75 15.87 -7.77
CA ASP A 85 -14.21 15.72 -7.84
C ASP A 85 -14.64 14.55 -8.72
N THR A 86 -13.82 14.13 -9.69
CA THR A 86 -14.11 12.96 -10.55
C THR A 86 -14.00 11.64 -9.80
N LEU A 87 -13.27 11.61 -8.67
CA LEU A 87 -13.12 10.42 -7.83
C LEU A 87 -14.42 10.02 -7.13
N GLY A 88 -15.39 10.94 -7.00
CA GLY A 88 -16.65 10.69 -6.31
C GLY A 88 -16.44 10.16 -4.88
N THR A 89 -16.87 8.92 -4.63
CA THR A 89 -16.72 8.26 -3.31
C THR A 89 -15.52 7.30 -3.24
N ALA A 90 -14.73 7.20 -4.32
CA ALA A 90 -13.63 6.27 -4.41
C ALA A 90 -12.56 6.56 -3.34
N SER A 91 -12.10 5.52 -2.64
CA SER A 91 -11.12 5.64 -1.57
C SER A 91 -10.35 4.35 -1.35
N GLY A 92 -9.10 4.45 -0.88
CA GLY A 92 -8.29 3.30 -0.47
C GLY A 92 -8.94 2.42 0.62
N LYS A 93 -9.97 2.90 1.33
CA LYS A 93 -10.82 2.07 2.20
C LYS A 93 -11.50 0.90 1.47
N GLN A 94 -11.70 1.03 0.16
CA GLN A 94 -12.35 0.03 -0.67
C GLN A 94 -11.37 -0.99 -1.25
N SER A 95 -10.06 -0.89 -0.96
CA SER A 95 -9.06 -1.85 -1.43
C SER A 95 -9.21 -3.19 -0.68
N GLU A 96 -9.81 -4.17 -1.36
CA GLU A 96 -9.96 -5.53 -0.86
C GLU A 96 -8.61 -6.21 -0.59
N GLN A 97 -7.64 -6.00 -1.50
CA GLN A 97 -6.30 -6.55 -1.32
C GLN A 97 -5.56 -5.93 -0.14
N TYR A 98 -5.71 -4.62 0.10
CA TYR A 98 -5.14 -3.99 1.30
C TYR A 98 -5.72 -4.62 2.58
N MET A 99 -7.04 -4.77 2.66
CA MET A 99 -7.70 -5.37 3.83
C MET A 99 -7.26 -6.81 4.07
N GLU A 100 -7.18 -7.63 3.02
CA GLU A 100 -6.72 -9.02 3.12
C GLU A 100 -5.24 -9.11 3.50
N MET A 101 -4.38 -8.29 2.88
CA MET A 101 -2.96 -8.21 3.19
C MET A 101 -2.73 -7.81 4.65
N GLU A 102 -3.45 -6.80 5.16
CA GLU A 102 -3.35 -6.35 6.54
C GLU A 102 -3.80 -7.45 7.52
N ARG A 103 -4.88 -8.15 7.21
CA ARG A 103 -5.36 -9.29 8.01
C ARG A 103 -4.31 -10.40 8.08
N LEU A 104 -3.73 -10.76 6.94
CA LEU A 104 -2.68 -11.79 6.87
C LEU A 104 -1.40 -11.38 7.61
N LEU A 105 -1.01 -10.10 7.57
CA LEU A 105 0.11 -9.59 8.36
C LEU A 105 -0.13 -9.67 9.87
N LYS A 106 -1.35 -9.32 10.32
CA LYS A 106 -1.74 -9.46 11.74
C LYS A 106 -1.67 -10.92 12.19
N ASP A 107 -2.03 -11.84 11.29
CA ASP A 107 -1.98 -13.29 11.54
C ASP A 107 -0.57 -13.90 11.40
N LEU A 108 0.40 -13.18 10.81
CA LEU A 108 1.75 -13.70 10.51
C LEU A 108 2.47 -14.23 11.75
N ARG A 109 2.45 -13.49 12.85
CA ARG A 109 3.08 -13.91 14.12
C ARG A 109 2.51 -15.22 14.64
N ARG A 110 1.19 -15.39 14.54
CA ARG A 110 0.50 -16.65 14.92
C ARG A 110 0.88 -17.78 13.97
N LYS A 111 0.91 -17.50 12.65
CA LYS A 111 1.25 -18.49 11.61
C LYS A 111 2.67 -19.04 11.75
N LEU A 112 3.63 -18.21 12.14
CA LEU A 112 5.01 -18.65 12.39
C LEU A 112 5.20 -19.42 13.71
N GLY A 113 4.13 -19.68 14.47
CA GLY A 113 4.19 -20.47 15.69
C GLY A 113 4.96 -19.78 16.82
N TRP A 114 4.92 -18.44 16.87
CA TRP A 114 5.67 -17.63 17.83
C TRP A 114 5.26 -17.94 19.29
N LYS A 115 5.91 -18.93 19.91
CA LYS A 115 5.86 -19.20 21.35
C LYS A 115 7.18 -18.78 22.00
N TRP A 116 7.44 -17.48 22.17
CA TRP A 116 8.49 -16.91 23.04
C TRP A 116 9.89 -17.60 23.10
N SER A 117 10.28 -18.40 22.10
CA SER A 117 11.54 -19.16 22.09
C SER A 117 12.53 -18.58 21.07
N GLU A 118 13.29 -17.60 21.53
CA GLU A 118 14.74 -17.38 21.32
C GLU A 118 15.43 -17.83 20.00
N ARG A 119 14.84 -17.59 18.83
CA ARG A 119 15.67 -17.31 17.64
C ARG A 119 15.66 -15.82 17.38
N CYS A 120 16.68 -15.12 17.91
CA CYS A 120 16.80 -13.66 17.81
C CYS A 120 16.69 -13.13 16.36
N ILE A 121 17.09 -13.92 15.36
CA ILE A 121 17.04 -13.55 13.95
C ILE A 121 15.59 -13.43 13.45
N GLU A 122 14.74 -14.41 13.74
CA GLU A 122 13.32 -14.38 13.34
C GLU A 122 12.55 -13.28 14.08
N LYS A 123 12.95 -12.95 15.32
CA LYS A 123 12.43 -11.80 16.07
C LYS A 123 12.70 -10.49 15.35
N GLN A 124 13.95 -10.28 14.96
CA GLN A 124 14.38 -9.05 14.33
C GLN A 124 13.69 -8.86 12.98
N GLU A 125 13.59 -9.91 12.17
CA GLU A 125 12.93 -9.83 10.87
C GLU A 125 11.42 -9.53 10.99
N LEU A 126 10.74 -10.05 12.03
CA LEU A 126 9.36 -9.67 12.30
C LEU A 126 9.24 -8.19 12.69
N LEU A 127 10.08 -7.72 13.61
CA LEU A 127 10.12 -6.29 13.94
C LEU A 127 10.41 -5.42 12.72
N ASP A 128 11.29 -5.87 11.82
CA ASP A 128 11.60 -5.17 10.58
C ASP A 128 10.40 -5.14 9.61
N VAL A 129 9.58 -6.20 9.56
CA VAL A 129 8.32 -6.22 8.82
C VAL A 129 7.34 -5.18 9.38
N GLU A 130 7.15 -5.15 10.70
CA GLU A 130 6.28 -4.15 11.34
C GLU A 130 6.78 -2.73 11.07
N ASN A 131 8.07 -2.48 11.24
CA ASN A 131 8.69 -1.18 10.97
C ASN A 131 8.48 -0.75 9.52
N ALA A 132 8.67 -1.65 8.55
CA ALA A 132 8.48 -1.35 7.13
C ALA A 132 7.01 -1.03 6.80
N PHE A 133 6.07 -1.81 7.34
CA PHE A 133 4.64 -1.56 7.16
C PHE A 133 4.21 -0.24 7.81
N LYS A 134 4.67 0.03 9.03
CA LYS A 134 4.37 1.27 9.76
C LYS A 134 4.94 2.49 9.09
N LYS A 135 6.16 2.39 8.56
CA LYS A 135 6.77 3.44 7.74
C LYS A 135 5.90 3.74 6.51
N TRP A 136 5.42 2.71 5.81
CA TRP A 136 4.53 2.89 4.67
C TRP A 136 3.21 3.59 5.05
N GLN A 137 2.57 3.20 6.17
CA GLN A 137 1.36 3.88 6.66
C GLN A 137 1.62 5.35 7.01
N PHE A 138 2.76 5.64 7.65
CA PHE A 138 3.15 6.99 8.01
C PHE A 138 3.44 7.85 6.77
N SER A 139 4.19 7.33 5.80
CA SER A 139 4.46 8.02 4.54
C SER A 139 3.17 8.29 3.75
N HIS A 140 2.23 7.35 3.72
CA HIS A 140 0.90 7.59 3.16
C HIS A 140 0.18 8.74 3.87
N MET A 141 0.14 8.72 5.20
CA MET A 141 -0.48 9.79 6.00
C MET A 141 0.14 11.15 5.69
N LYS A 142 1.48 11.25 5.64
CA LYS A 142 2.18 12.50 5.33
C LYS A 142 1.96 12.96 3.90
N ALA A 143 1.85 12.04 2.94
CA ALA A 143 1.51 12.38 1.56
C ALA A 143 0.11 12.98 1.46
N VAL A 144 -0.87 12.36 2.12
CA VAL A 144 -2.24 12.88 2.21
C VAL A 144 -2.28 14.24 2.88
N GLU A 145 -1.61 14.40 4.03
CA GLU A 145 -1.54 15.69 4.74
C GLU A 145 -0.93 16.79 3.85
N ARG A 146 0.10 16.48 3.06
CA ARG A 146 0.71 17.42 2.12
C ARG A 146 -0.24 17.83 0.99
N ILE A 147 -1.00 16.87 0.44
CA ILE A 147 -1.82 17.08 -0.75
C ILE A 147 -3.18 17.71 -0.40
N ILE A 148 -3.82 17.31 0.71
CA ILE A 148 -5.18 17.77 1.05
C ILE A 148 -5.30 18.47 2.40
N GLY A 149 -4.20 18.59 3.17
CA GLY A 149 -4.23 19.16 4.51
C GLY A 149 -5.17 18.39 5.44
N ASN A 150 -6.02 19.13 6.16
CA ASN A 150 -6.98 18.58 7.12
C ASN A 150 -8.37 18.27 6.50
N ARG A 151 -8.49 18.29 5.16
CA ARG A 151 -9.78 18.03 4.52
C ARG A 151 -10.23 16.56 4.72
N PRO A 152 -11.54 16.31 4.82
CA PRO A 152 -12.07 14.95 4.78
C PRO A 152 -11.66 14.20 3.52
N GLY A 153 -11.48 12.88 3.64
CA GLY A 153 -11.23 12.02 2.49
C GLY A 153 -12.49 11.81 1.64
N THR A 154 -12.32 11.55 0.35
CA THR A 154 -13.41 11.25 -0.61
C THR A 154 -14.29 10.08 -0.16
N GLY A 155 -13.73 9.11 0.57
CA GLY A 155 -14.48 8.00 1.19
C GLY A 155 -15.15 8.33 2.53
N GLY A 156 -15.44 9.60 2.83
CA GLY A 156 -16.14 10.03 4.05
C GLY A 156 -15.34 9.88 5.35
N THR A 157 -14.01 9.85 5.26
CA THR A 157 -13.13 9.73 6.44
C THR A 157 -12.78 11.11 6.98
N SER A 158 -12.32 11.17 8.23
CA SER A 158 -11.72 12.39 8.81
C SER A 158 -10.33 12.74 8.22
N GLY A 159 -9.98 12.20 7.05
CA GLY A 159 -8.70 12.46 6.37
C GLY A 159 -7.51 11.96 7.18
N VAL A 160 -6.56 12.88 7.43
CA VAL A 160 -5.31 12.62 8.15
C VAL A 160 -5.54 12.00 9.54
N ASP A 161 -6.56 12.45 10.29
CA ASP A 161 -6.86 11.90 11.62
C ASP A 161 -7.24 10.42 11.58
N TYR A 162 -7.92 9.98 10.51
CA TYR A 162 -8.24 8.57 10.31
C TYR A 162 -6.97 7.75 10.08
N LEU A 163 -6.04 8.26 9.26
CA LEU A 163 -4.78 7.61 8.95
C LEU A 163 -3.84 7.58 10.17
N LYS A 164 -3.80 8.66 10.96
CA LYS A 164 -3.01 8.75 12.19
C LYS A 164 -3.36 7.64 13.18
N ARG A 165 -4.66 7.37 13.39
CA ARG A 165 -5.11 6.25 14.23
C ARG A 165 -4.62 4.89 13.72
N ALA A 166 -4.53 4.71 12.41
CA ALA A 166 -4.02 3.47 11.81
C ALA A 166 -2.49 3.34 12.00
N VAL A 167 -1.75 4.45 11.91
CA VAL A 167 -0.31 4.50 12.19
C VAL A 167 -0.03 4.14 13.65
N ASP A 168 -0.74 4.76 14.59
CA ASP A 168 -0.49 4.63 16.03
C ASP A 168 -0.83 3.24 16.60
N LYS A 169 -1.71 2.48 15.94
CA LYS A 169 -2.10 1.14 16.39
C LYS A 169 -0.99 0.11 16.11
N PRO A 170 -0.41 -0.60 17.10
CA PRO A 170 0.58 -1.65 16.84
C PRO A 170 0.10 -2.69 15.82
N LEU A 171 1.01 -3.28 15.03
CA LEU A 171 0.65 -4.36 14.09
C LEU A 171 0.31 -5.65 14.83
N TRP A 172 1.04 -5.93 15.91
CA TRP A 172 0.82 -7.09 16.78
C TRP A 172 0.66 -6.65 18.24
N ASP A 173 -0.22 -7.34 18.97
CA ASP A 173 -0.44 -7.15 20.42
C ASP A 173 0.66 -7.81 21.28
#